data_AF-A0A3L7PA22-F1
#
_entry.id   AF-A0A3L7PA22-F1
#
_cell.length_a   1.000
_cell.length_b   1.000
_cell.length_c   1.000
_cell.angle_alpha   90.00
_cell.angle_beta   90.00
_cell.angle_gamma   90.00
#
_symmetry.space_group_name_H-M   'P 1'
#
loop_
_entity.id
_entity.type
_entity.pdbx_description
1 polymer ?
#
loop_
_entity_poly.entity_id
_entity_poly.type
_entity_poly.pdbx_seq_one_letter_code
_entity_poly.pdbx_strand_id
1 'polypeptide(L)' 'VAGIDHVGIGSDFDGVPRLPEQLESVATYPLITQELLNRGYDRESIHKILGGNMMRVLREAESVGTKLKEK' A
#
# COMPACT_ATOMS: atom_id res chain seq x y z
N VAL A 1 6.45 -12.04 -11.17
CA VAL A 1 6.62 -10.76 -10.41
C VAL A 1 5.99 -10.95 -9.01
N ALA A 2 6.28 -10.10 -8.02
CA ALA A 2 6.12 -10.36 -6.57
C ALA A 2 4.76 -10.88 -6.03
N GLY A 3 3.63 -10.70 -6.72
CA GLY A 3 2.31 -11.20 -6.28
C GLY A 3 1.54 -10.25 -5.34
N ILE A 4 0.23 -10.47 -5.20
CA ILE A 4 -0.71 -9.51 -4.57
C ILE A 4 -0.40 -9.23 -3.09
N ASP A 5 0.16 -10.21 -2.37
CA ASP A 5 0.48 -10.07 -0.94
C ASP A 5 1.71 -9.19 -0.69
N HIS A 6 2.37 -8.72 -1.75
CA HIS A 6 3.63 -7.95 -1.70
C HIS A 6 3.52 -6.54 -2.29
N VAL A 7 2.30 -6.04 -2.53
CA VAL A 7 2.05 -4.71 -3.11
C VAL A 7 1.52 -3.75 -2.04
N GLY A 8 1.98 -2.50 -2.08
CA GLY A 8 1.46 -1.39 -1.27
C GLY A 8 1.54 -0.07 -2.04
N ILE A 9 1.07 1.01 -1.43
CA ILE A 9 1.08 2.37 -2.01
C ILE A 9 2.12 3.22 -1.29
N GLY A 10 3.02 3.83 -2.05
CA GLY A 10 3.94 4.88 -1.59
C GLY A 10 4.09 5.93 -2.68
N SER A 11 3.43 7.08 -2.52
CA SER A 11 3.30 8.09 -3.58
C SER A 11 4.48 9.04 -3.69
N ASP A 12 5.25 9.20 -2.62
CA ASP A 12 6.28 10.24 -2.50
C ASP A 12 5.73 11.66 -2.72
N PHE A 13 4.47 11.91 -2.34
CA PHE A 13 3.91 13.27 -2.32
C PHE A 13 4.79 14.19 -1.48
N ASP A 14 4.93 15.44 -1.94
CA ASP A 14 5.85 16.46 -1.40
C ASP A 14 7.36 16.09 -1.47
N GLY A 15 7.71 14.90 -1.99
CA GLY A 15 9.09 14.42 -2.17
C GLY A 15 9.64 14.54 -3.59
N VAL A 16 8.78 14.75 -4.60
CA VAL A 16 9.15 14.77 -6.03
C VAL A 16 8.71 16.05 -6.76
N PRO A 17 9.42 16.46 -7.83
CA PRO A 17 9.09 17.69 -8.57
C PRO A 17 7.89 17.53 -9.53
N ARG A 18 7.44 16.30 -9.80
CA ARG A 18 6.35 16.02 -10.74
C ARG A 18 5.58 14.77 -10.31
N LEU A 19 4.28 14.82 -10.50
CA LEU A 19 3.34 13.72 -10.23
C LEU A 19 2.67 13.26 -11.54
N PRO A 20 2.11 12.04 -11.58
CA PRO A 20 1.30 11.60 -12.72
C PRO A 20 0.04 12.46 -12.88
N GLU A 21 -0.44 12.58 -14.13
CA GLU A 21 -1.74 13.21 -14.39
C GLU A 21 -2.85 12.48 -13.63
N GLN A 22 -3.84 13.23 -13.14
CA GLN A 22 -4.95 12.78 -12.30
C GLN A 22 -4.53 12.33 -10.88
N LEU A 23 -3.24 12.33 -10.55
CA LEU A 23 -2.70 11.98 -9.24
C LEU A 23 -1.92 13.15 -8.61
N GLU A 24 -2.46 14.36 -8.68
CA GLU A 24 -1.77 15.60 -8.29
C GLU A 24 -1.68 15.80 -6.76
N SER A 25 -2.44 15.04 -5.97
CA SER A 25 -2.41 15.16 -4.50
C SER A 25 -2.96 13.92 -3.80
N VAL A 26 -2.78 13.84 -2.47
CA VAL A 26 -3.38 12.79 -1.63
C VAL A 26 -4.90 12.67 -1.77
N ALA A 27 -5.61 13.73 -2.15
CA ALA A 27 -7.05 13.68 -2.36
C ALA A 27 -7.45 12.77 -3.54
N THR A 28 -6.51 12.43 -4.42
CA THR A 28 -6.75 11.62 -5.64
C THR A 28 -6.62 10.11 -5.43
N TYR A 29 -6.22 9.64 -4.23
CA TYR A 29 -6.13 8.20 -3.94
C TYR A 29 -7.39 7.37 -4.29
N PRO A 30 -8.63 7.87 -4.14
CA PRO A 30 -9.82 7.14 -4.59
C PRO A 30 -9.80 6.73 -6.07
N LEU A 31 -9.09 7.47 -6.94
CA LEU A 31 -8.96 7.14 -8.36
C LEU A 31 -8.14 5.86 -8.57
N ILE A 32 -7.12 5.61 -7.73
CA ILE A 32 -6.36 4.35 -7.78
C ILE A 32 -7.28 3.18 -7.44
N THR A 33 -8.10 3.32 -6.38
CA THR A 33 -9.08 2.29 -6.00
C THR A 33 -10.09 2.04 -7.12
N GLN A 34 -10.61 3.10 -7.74
CA GLN A 34 -11.54 2.98 -8.85
C GLN A 34 -10.91 2.25 -10.04
N GLU A 35 -9.65 2.55 -10.36
CA GLU A 35 -8.97 1.91 -11.47
C GLU A 35 -8.63 0.43 -11.19
N LEU A 36 -8.33 0.07 -9.94
CA LEU A 36 -8.22 -1.35 -9.54
C LEU A 36 -9.54 -2.10 -9.73
N LEU A 37 -10.68 -1.47 -9.39
CA LEU A 37 -12.01 -2.04 -9.64
C LEU A 37 -12.26 -2.21 -11.14
N ASN A 38 -11.96 -1.21 -11.95
CA ASN A 38 -12.12 -1.27 -13.41
C ASN A 38 -11.31 -2.41 -14.04
N ARG A 39 -10.14 -2.71 -13.45
CA ARG A 39 -9.25 -3.82 -13.87
C ARG A 39 -9.67 -5.19 -13.34
N GLY A 40 -10.78 -5.27 -12.61
CA GLY A 40 -11.33 -6.53 -12.11
C GLY A 40 -10.63 -7.09 -10.87
N TYR A 41 -9.89 -6.26 -10.12
CA TYR A 41 -9.37 -6.70 -8.82
C TYR A 41 -10.53 -6.92 -7.85
N ASP A 42 -10.48 -8.04 -7.12
CA ASP A 42 -11.46 -8.31 -6.08
C ASP A 42 -11.24 -7.41 -4.84
N ARG A 43 -12.26 -7.40 -3.98
CA ARG A 43 -12.26 -6.59 -2.76
C ARG A 43 -11.12 -6.96 -1.82
N GLU A 44 -10.76 -8.24 -1.73
CA GLU A 44 -9.69 -8.72 -0.85
C GLU A 44 -8.34 -8.18 -1.32
N SER A 45 -8.06 -8.28 -2.62
CA SER A 45 -6.84 -7.78 -3.26
C SER A 45 -6.70 -6.27 -3.10
N ILE A 46 -7.79 -5.53 -3.30
CA ILE A 46 -7.80 -4.07 -3.09
C ILE A 46 -7.51 -3.75 -1.62
N HIS A 47 -8.13 -4.45 -0.67
CA HIS A 47 -7.87 -4.23 0.76
C HIS A 47 -6.40 -4.51 1.14
N LYS A 48 -5.80 -5.55 0.56
CA LYS A 48 -4.37 -5.85 0.71
C LYS A 48 -3.50 -4.70 0.22
N ILE A 49 -3.76 -4.18 -0.99
CA ILE A 49 -3.01 -3.07 -1.59
C ILE A 49 -3.14 -1.78 -0.78
N LEU A 50 -4.36 -1.43 -0.35
CA LEU A 50 -4.64 -0.17 0.35
C LEU A 50 -4.06 -0.10 1.77
N GLY A 51 -3.57 -1.20 2.33
CA GLY A 51 -2.89 -1.19 3.61
C GLY A 51 -2.81 -2.54 4.32
N GLY A 52 -3.62 -3.53 3.92
CA GLY A 52 -3.59 -4.85 4.55
C GLY A 52 -2.20 -5.50 4.56
N ASN A 53 -1.47 -5.38 3.45
CA ASN A 53 -0.10 -5.87 3.34
C ASN A 53 0.88 -5.11 4.23
N MET A 54 0.78 -3.78 4.27
CA MET A 54 1.62 -2.93 5.14
C MET A 54 1.40 -3.30 6.61
N MET A 55 0.14 -3.41 7.04
CA MET A 55 -0.20 -3.78 8.41
C MET A 55 0.27 -5.18 8.78
N ARG A 56 0.23 -6.14 7.84
CA ARG A 56 0.78 -7.49 8.05
C ARG A 56 2.29 -7.44 8.31
N VAL A 57 3.03 -6.71 7.49
CA VAL A 57 4.49 -6.60 7.61
C VAL A 57 4.89 -5.82 8.86
N LEU A 58 4.20 -4.73 9.18
CA LEU A 58 4.47 -3.93 10.38
C LEU A 58 4.31 -4.77 11.66
N ARG A 59 3.22 -5.56 11.76
CA ARG A 59 3.00 -6.46 12.90
C ARG A 59 4.08 -7.54 13.04
N GLU A 60 4.56 -8.08 11.93
CA GLU A 60 5.66 -9.07 11.97
C GLU A 60 6.96 -8.42 12.46
N ALA A 61 7.26 -7.21 11.98
CA ALA A 61 8.42 -6.44 12.42
C ALA A 61 8.35 -6.13 13.92
N GLU A 62 7.18 -5.73 14.43
CA GLU A 62 6.93 -5.52 15.86
C GLU A 62 7.12 -6.81 16.66
N SER A 63 6.58 -7.95 16.18
CA SER A 63 6.72 -9.25 16.85
C SER A 63 8.18 -9.65 17.01
N VAL A 64 8.98 -9.51 15.94
CA VAL A 64 10.42 -9.77 15.98
C VAL A 64 11.13 -8.79 16.91
N GLY A 65 10.77 -7.51 16.85
CA GLY A 65 11.30 -6.48 17.73
C GLY A 65 11.10 -6.79 19.22
N THR A 66 9.94 -7.31 19.61
CA THR A 66 9.65 -7.73 20.99
C THR A 66 10.51 -8.93 21.40
N LYS A 67 10.55 -9.99 20.57
CA LYS A 67 11.34 -11.21 20.85
C LYS A 67 12.85 -10.93 21.02
N LEU A 68 13.37 -9.92 20.33
CA LEU A 68 14.78 -9.52 20.45
C LEU A 68 15.08 -8.74 21.73
N LYS A 69 14.10 -8.04 22.32
CA LYS A 69 14.26 -7.34 23.60
C LYS A 69 14.19 -8.26 24.81
N GLU A 70 13.53 -9.40 24.66
CA GLU A 70 13.37 -10.43 25.71
C GLU A 70 14.56 -11.40 25.77
N LYS A 71 15.51 -11.29 24.83
CA LYS A 71 16.78 -12.02 24.81
C LYS A 71 17.91 -11.18 25.38
#